data_AF-A0A1S3BLN0-F1
#
_entry.id   AF-A0A1S3BLN0-F1
#
_cell.length_a   1.000
_cell.length_b   1.000
_cell.length_c   1.000
_cell.angle_alpha   90.00
_cell.angle_beta   90.00
_cell.angle_gamma   90.00
#
_symmetry.space_group_name_H-M   'P 1'
#
loop_
_entity.id
_entity.type
_entity.pdbx_description
1 polymer ?
#
loop_
_entity_poly.entity_id
_entity_poly.type
_entity_poly.pdbx_seq_one_letter_code
_entity_poly.pdbx_strand_id
1 'polypeptide(L)'
;MKLEETMLRFSISLSAMEASAWRGLAFTAFLLNFVLVCQLLLLQPLVSASDGSLGNSAELFEKVSQNVKVKRYSEALDDLNAAIEADPKLSEAYFHRGSILRKLCRYNESEKNYKKYLELKPGNPAGEKELSQLLQAQSALETALRHFDTGDHTKALEFLDKVVLVFSPACSEAKLLKVKLLLATRDYSAAILHTGYILKEDENNLDALLLRGRAYYYLADHDVASRHFQKGLRLDPEHVELKKAYFGLKNLLKKTKSAEDNVNKGKLRVAVEEYNAALALDPNHLAHNVHLHLGLCKVLVKLGRGKDAVTSCNEALNIDGDLIEALVQRGEAKLLTEDWEGAVEDLKSAAQSSPQDMNIREALMRAEKALKMSKRKDWYKILGVSKTASVAEIKRAYKKLALQWHPDKNVENREEAEAKFRDIAAAYEVLGNEEKRTRFDRGEDIEDMGMGGGGGGFNPFGGGGQQFTFTFDGGFPGGGGFGGGGFPGGGGFPGGGGFEFHF
;
A
#
# COMPACT_ATOMS: atom_id res chain seq x y z
N MET A 1 -81.61 55.16 -36.97
CA MET A 1 -80.36 54.40 -37.21
C MET A 1 -79.06 55.14 -36.85
N LYS A 2 -78.78 56.38 -37.28
CA LYS A 2 -77.50 57.06 -36.91
C LYS A 2 -77.40 57.58 -35.46
N LEU A 3 -78.52 57.84 -34.77
CA LEU A 3 -78.50 58.34 -33.39
C LEU A 3 -78.29 57.24 -32.33
N GLU A 4 -78.82 56.04 -32.54
CA GLU A 4 -78.63 54.89 -31.62
C GLU A 4 -77.20 54.34 -31.64
N GLU A 5 -76.55 54.31 -32.81
CA GLU A 5 -75.17 53.84 -32.95
C GLU A 5 -74.16 54.77 -32.24
N THR A 6 -74.48 56.08 -32.17
CA THR A 6 -73.62 57.07 -31.52
C THR A 6 -73.76 57.02 -30.00
N MET A 7 -74.97 56.77 -29.47
CA MET A 7 -75.20 56.58 -28.04
C MET A 7 -74.61 55.26 -27.51
N LEU A 8 -74.66 54.17 -28.29
CA LEU A 8 -74.02 52.91 -27.90
C LEU A 8 -72.49 53.03 -27.82
N ARG A 9 -71.87 53.73 -28.79
CA ARG A 9 -70.41 53.96 -28.79
C ARG A 9 -69.96 54.87 -27.64
N PHE A 10 -70.78 55.86 -27.27
CA PHE A 10 -70.49 56.74 -26.12
C PHE A 10 -70.62 55.99 -24.77
N SER A 11 -71.63 55.13 -24.63
CA SER A 11 -71.84 54.29 -23.44
C SER A 11 -70.73 53.26 -23.23
N ILE A 12 -70.27 52.60 -24.31
CA ILE A 12 -69.15 51.64 -24.25
C ILE A 12 -67.81 52.35 -23.94
N SER A 13 -67.61 53.56 -24.47
CA SER A 13 -66.42 54.38 -24.17
C SER A 13 -66.38 54.83 -22.71
N LEU A 14 -67.52 55.22 -22.13
CA LEU A 14 -67.61 55.64 -20.72
C LEU A 14 -67.38 54.45 -19.77
N SER A 15 -67.94 53.28 -20.09
CA SER A 15 -67.71 52.01 -19.39
C SER A 15 -66.24 51.56 -19.42
N ALA A 16 -65.55 51.73 -20.56
CA ALA A 16 -64.13 51.38 -20.69
C ALA A 16 -63.22 52.36 -19.92
N MET A 17 -63.57 53.65 -19.91
CA MET A 17 -62.87 54.66 -19.10
C MET A 17 -63.04 54.39 -17.60
N GLU A 18 -64.25 54.03 -17.14
CA GLU A 18 -64.47 53.60 -15.76
C GLU A 18 -63.65 52.34 -15.44
N ALA A 19 -63.68 51.30 -16.27
CA ALA A 19 -62.90 50.08 -16.02
C ALA A 19 -61.37 50.35 -15.92
N SER A 20 -60.85 51.30 -16.69
CA SER A 20 -59.44 51.71 -16.61
C SER A 20 -59.13 52.49 -15.32
N ALA A 21 -60.05 53.35 -14.87
CA ALA A 21 -59.93 54.07 -13.60
C ALA A 21 -60.01 53.14 -12.39
N TRP A 22 -60.90 52.14 -12.41
CA TRP A 22 -61.01 51.11 -11.37
C TRP A 22 -59.76 50.22 -11.29
N ARG A 23 -59.16 49.87 -12.44
CA ARG A 23 -57.86 49.16 -12.48
C ARG A 23 -56.71 50.01 -11.95
N GLY A 24 -56.69 51.30 -12.28
CA GLY A 24 -55.72 52.26 -11.74
C GLY A 24 -55.84 52.37 -10.22
N LEU A 25 -57.06 52.54 -9.70
CA LEU A 25 -57.33 52.60 -8.27
C LEU A 25 -56.93 51.30 -7.55
N ALA A 26 -57.26 50.14 -8.11
CA ALA A 26 -56.85 48.85 -7.56
C ALA A 26 -55.32 48.69 -7.53
N PHE A 27 -54.61 49.15 -8.57
CA PHE A 27 -53.15 49.09 -8.62
C PHE A 27 -52.51 50.07 -7.63
N THR A 28 -53.05 51.28 -7.48
CA THR A 28 -52.59 52.24 -6.46
C THR A 28 -52.87 51.74 -5.05
N ALA A 29 -54.02 51.09 -4.82
CA ALA A 29 -54.35 50.48 -3.54
C ALA A 29 -53.42 49.30 -3.24
N PHE A 30 -53.08 48.49 -4.25
CA PHE A 30 -52.10 47.41 -4.13
C PHE A 30 -50.70 47.95 -3.81
N LEU A 31 -50.24 49.00 -4.49
CA LEU A 31 -48.95 49.63 -4.21
C LEU A 31 -48.94 50.28 -2.82
N LEU A 32 -50.02 50.95 -2.40
CA LEU A 32 -50.14 51.50 -1.05
C LEU A 32 -50.13 50.40 0.00
N ASN A 33 -50.85 49.29 -0.22
CA ASN A 33 -50.82 48.14 0.70
C ASN A 33 -49.44 47.48 0.71
N PHE A 34 -48.78 47.36 -0.44
CA PHE A 34 -47.43 46.80 -0.55
C PHE A 34 -46.42 47.68 0.19
N VAL A 35 -46.47 49.00 0.01
CA VAL A 35 -45.63 49.96 0.74
C VAL A 35 -45.97 49.93 2.23
N LEU A 36 -47.24 49.86 2.63
CA LEU A 36 -47.66 49.75 4.03
C LEU A 36 -47.17 48.44 4.66
N VAL A 37 -47.24 47.32 3.94
CA VAL A 37 -46.73 46.01 4.38
C VAL A 37 -45.21 46.02 4.46
N CYS A 38 -44.51 46.62 3.50
CA CYS A 38 -43.06 46.81 3.56
C CYS A 38 -42.67 47.73 4.72
N GLN A 39 -43.40 48.81 4.98
CA GLN A 39 -43.19 49.68 6.13
C GLN A 39 -43.47 48.94 7.44
N LEU A 40 -44.52 48.12 7.52
CA LEU A 40 -44.83 47.28 8.68
C LEU A 40 -43.77 46.19 8.91
N LEU A 41 -43.24 45.57 7.85
CA LEU A 41 -42.14 44.60 7.92
C LEU A 41 -40.83 45.26 8.37
N LEU A 42 -40.57 46.49 7.92
CA LEU A 42 -39.43 47.30 8.36
C LEU A 42 -39.63 47.90 9.78
N LEU A 43 -40.87 48.03 10.25
CA LEU A 43 -41.22 48.48 11.61
C LEU A 43 -41.30 47.35 12.64
N GLN A 44 -41.38 46.08 12.23
CA GLN A 44 -41.32 44.93 13.15
C GLN A 44 -40.10 44.94 14.09
N PRO A 45 -38.86 45.23 13.62
CA PRO A 45 -37.72 45.40 14.51
C PRO A 45 -37.81 46.64 15.42
N LEU A 46 -38.63 47.65 15.05
CA LEU A 46 -38.81 48.89 15.83
C LEU A 46 -39.87 48.75 16.94
N VAL A 47 -40.94 47.99 16.71
CA VAL A 47 -41.97 47.69 17.72
C VAL A 47 -41.44 46.70 18.76
N SER A 48 -40.58 45.76 18.37
CA SER A 48 -39.86 44.89 19.31
C SER A 48 -38.76 45.63 20.09
N ALA A 49 -38.33 46.81 19.64
CA ALA A 49 -37.40 47.69 20.35
C ALA A 49 -38.08 48.65 21.35
N SER A 50 -39.40 48.88 21.26
CA SER A 50 -40.12 49.75 22.21
C SER A 50 -40.54 49.05 23.51
N ASP A 51 -40.53 47.72 23.56
CA ASP A 51 -40.77 46.93 24.77
C ASP A 51 -39.46 46.72 25.55
N GLY A 52 -38.82 47.84 25.90
CA GLY A 52 -37.71 47.87 26.83
C GLY A 52 -38.18 47.67 28.27
N SER A 53 -38.27 46.43 28.75
CA SER A 53 -38.05 46.15 30.18
C SER A 53 -37.71 44.67 30.42
N LEU A 54 -36.44 44.35 30.65
CA LEU A 54 -35.87 43.16 31.33
C LEU A 54 -36.31 41.72 30.92
N GLY A 55 -37.43 41.52 30.23
CA GLY A 55 -37.94 40.23 29.76
C GLY A 55 -37.37 39.81 28.40
N ASN A 56 -37.08 40.77 27.51
CA ASN A 56 -36.65 40.46 26.14
C ASN A 56 -35.19 39.98 26.07
N SER A 57 -34.29 40.50 26.92
CA SER A 57 -32.88 40.09 26.93
C SER A 57 -32.69 38.67 27.50
N ALA A 58 -33.45 38.31 28.54
CA ALA A 58 -33.39 36.96 29.11
C ALA A 58 -33.90 35.91 28.12
N GLU A 59 -35.02 36.20 27.43
CA GLU A 59 -35.56 35.35 26.38
C GLU A 59 -34.61 35.22 25.18
N LEU A 60 -34.00 36.33 24.74
CA LEU A 60 -32.96 36.33 23.72
C LEU A 60 -31.79 35.42 24.10
N PHE A 61 -31.23 35.55 25.29
CA PHE A 61 -30.07 34.75 25.68
C PHE A 61 -30.41 33.27 25.90
N GLU A 62 -31.64 32.96 26.32
CA GLU A 62 -32.13 31.58 26.35
C GLU A 62 -32.24 31.02 24.93
N LYS A 63 -32.82 31.78 23.98
CA LYS A 63 -32.88 31.41 22.56
C LYS A 63 -31.48 31.17 21.98
N VAL A 64 -30.54 32.09 22.21
CA VAL A 64 -29.13 31.97 21.81
C VAL A 64 -28.50 30.71 22.41
N SER A 65 -28.74 30.44 23.70
CA SER A 65 -28.26 29.25 24.40
C SER A 65 -28.81 27.96 23.76
N GLN A 66 -30.10 27.93 23.41
CA GLN A 66 -30.71 26.80 22.71
C GLN A 66 -30.14 26.62 21.30
N ASN A 67 -29.99 27.69 20.53
CA ASN A 67 -29.36 27.64 19.21
C ASN A 67 -27.93 27.12 19.28
N VAL A 68 -27.15 27.55 20.28
CA VAL A 68 -25.79 27.03 20.53
C VAL A 68 -25.78 25.55 20.90
N LYS A 69 -26.73 25.07 21.73
CA LYS A 69 -26.88 23.64 22.07
C LYS A 69 -27.18 22.79 20.84
N VAL A 70 -27.99 23.31 19.91
CA VAL A 70 -28.37 22.66 18.65
C VAL A 70 -27.33 22.93 17.53
N LYS A 71 -26.18 23.57 17.84
CA LYS A 71 -25.09 23.92 16.92
C LYS A 71 -25.48 24.88 15.78
N ARG A 72 -26.57 25.63 15.94
CA ARG A 72 -27.00 26.70 15.02
C ARG A 72 -26.29 28.00 15.34
N TYR A 73 -24.97 28.00 15.14
CA TYR A 73 -24.12 29.13 15.52
C TYR A 73 -24.38 30.38 14.67
N SER A 74 -24.76 30.24 13.40
CA SER A 74 -25.12 31.37 12.53
C SER A 74 -26.34 32.12 13.08
N GLU A 75 -27.45 31.40 13.30
CA GLU A 75 -28.69 31.97 13.87
C GLU A 75 -28.43 32.64 15.22
N ALA A 76 -27.62 32.02 16.08
CA ALA A 76 -27.24 32.60 17.36
C ALA A 76 -26.40 33.88 17.23
N LEU A 77 -25.50 33.95 16.23
CA LEU A 77 -24.71 35.15 15.96
C LEU A 77 -25.59 36.28 15.38
N ASP A 78 -26.54 35.95 14.51
CA ASP A 78 -27.48 36.92 13.93
C ASP A 78 -28.37 37.56 15.01
N ASP A 79 -28.93 36.73 15.92
CA ASP A 79 -29.70 37.19 17.08
C ASP A 79 -28.87 38.14 17.96
N LEU A 80 -27.59 37.82 18.22
CA LEU A 80 -26.69 38.66 19.02
C LEU A 80 -26.27 39.94 18.29
N ASN A 81 -26.12 39.90 16.97
CA ASN A 81 -25.84 41.10 16.17
C ASN A 81 -27.02 42.08 16.25
N ALA A 82 -28.25 41.60 16.04
CA ALA A 82 -29.45 42.42 16.16
C ALA A 82 -29.59 43.03 17.56
N ALA A 83 -29.27 42.27 18.61
CA ALA A 83 -29.30 42.76 19.98
C ALA A 83 -28.27 43.87 20.25
N ILE A 84 -27.06 43.75 19.70
CA ILE A 84 -26.01 44.78 19.82
C ILE A 84 -26.37 46.03 19.00
N GLU A 85 -27.03 45.88 17.86
CA GLU A 85 -27.53 47.01 17.06
C GLU A 85 -28.65 47.76 17.80
N ALA A 86 -29.55 47.04 18.47
CA ALA A 86 -30.63 47.64 19.26
C ALA A 86 -30.12 48.32 20.54
N ASP A 87 -29.20 47.68 21.27
CA ASP A 87 -28.56 48.25 22.45
C ASP A 87 -27.03 48.02 22.45
N PRO A 88 -26.24 49.02 21.98
CA PRO A 88 -24.79 48.94 21.97
C PRO A 88 -24.13 48.81 23.35
N LYS A 89 -24.86 49.09 24.45
CA LYS A 89 -24.37 48.97 25.83
C LYS A 89 -24.69 47.61 26.46
N LEU A 90 -25.42 46.73 25.77
CA LEU A 90 -25.76 45.38 26.23
C LEU A 90 -24.51 44.50 26.32
N SER A 91 -23.84 44.53 27.46
CA SER A 91 -22.54 43.87 27.68
C SER A 91 -22.61 42.35 27.45
N GLU A 92 -23.69 41.72 27.89
CA GLU A 92 -23.94 40.29 27.83
C GLU A 92 -23.96 39.77 26.39
N ALA A 93 -24.44 40.58 25.44
CA ALA A 93 -24.43 40.21 24.03
C ALA A 93 -23.01 40.10 23.47
N TYR A 94 -22.11 41.01 23.85
CA TYR A 94 -20.69 40.90 23.47
C TYR A 94 -20.03 39.67 24.11
N PHE A 95 -20.35 39.35 25.36
CA PHE A 95 -19.81 38.16 26.04
C PHE A 95 -20.23 36.87 25.34
N HIS A 96 -21.52 36.70 25.06
CA HIS A 96 -22.04 35.52 24.37
C HIS A 96 -21.53 35.44 22.91
N ARG A 97 -21.48 36.56 22.19
CA ARG A 97 -20.95 36.61 20.82
C ARG A 97 -19.47 36.23 20.79
N GLY A 98 -18.67 36.76 21.71
CA GLY A 98 -17.26 36.39 21.89
C GLY A 98 -17.10 34.88 22.12
N SER A 99 -17.92 34.28 22.98
CA SER A 99 -17.88 32.85 23.27
C SER A 99 -18.20 31.98 22.06
N ILE A 100 -19.22 32.34 21.28
CA ILE A 100 -19.58 31.62 20.06
C ILE A 100 -18.48 31.75 19.01
N LEU A 101 -17.95 32.96 18.81
CA LEU A 101 -16.85 33.22 17.87
C LEU A 101 -15.59 32.42 18.24
N ARG A 102 -15.27 32.29 19.54
CA ARG A 102 -14.17 31.43 20.01
C ARG A 102 -14.41 29.98 19.64
N LYS A 103 -15.62 29.44 19.88
CA LYS A 103 -15.97 28.05 19.53
C LYS A 103 -15.79 27.75 18.04
N LEU A 104 -16.04 28.74 17.19
CA LEU A 104 -15.88 28.73 15.73
C LEU A 104 -14.46 29.07 15.26
N CYS A 105 -13.49 29.22 16.17
CA CYS A 105 -12.11 29.67 15.91
C CYS A 105 -11.94 31.03 15.20
N ARG A 106 -12.96 31.90 15.26
CA ARG A 106 -12.88 33.30 14.82
C ARG A 106 -12.25 34.17 15.91
N TYR A 107 -10.99 33.89 16.22
CA TYR A 107 -10.34 34.40 17.44
C TYR A 107 -10.19 35.93 17.45
N ASN A 108 -9.79 36.54 16.34
CA ASN A 108 -9.65 38.01 16.25
C ASN A 108 -10.96 38.75 16.52
N GLU A 109 -12.08 38.22 16.05
CA GLU A 109 -13.40 38.82 16.29
C GLU A 109 -13.88 38.53 17.71
N SER A 110 -13.61 37.33 18.22
CA SER A 110 -13.88 36.97 19.62
C SER A 110 -13.15 37.90 20.59
N GLU A 111 -11.88 38.21 20.32
CA GLU A 111 -11.05 39.07 21.16
C GLU A 111 -11.63 40.48 21.25
N LYS A 112 -12.03 41.07 20.11
CA LYS A 112 -12.69 42.37 20.06
C LYS A 112 -13.96 42.40 20.93
N ASN A 113 -14.74 41.32 20.91
CA ASN A 113 -15.96 41.22 21.71
C ASN A 113 -15.67 41.13 23.21
N TYR A 114 -14.69 40.32 23.64
CA TYR A 114 -14.32 40.26 25.05
C TYR A 114 -13.68 41.56 25.55
N LYS A 115 -12.86 42.22 24.73
CA LYS A 115 -12.35 43.56 25.06
C LYS A 115 -13.49 44.56 25.22
N LYS A 116 -14.47 44.55 24.32
CA LYS A 116 -15.64 45.43 24.42
C LYS A 116 -16.48 45.14 25.67
N TYR A 117 -16.65 43.86 26.02
CA TYR A 117 -17.30 43.46 27.26
C TYR A 117 -16.57 43.99 28.50
N LEU A 118 -15.24 43.89 28.54
CA LEU A 118 -14.41 44.39 29.65
C LEU A 118 -14.33 45.92 29.71
N GLU A 119 -14.49 46.62 28.59
CA GLU A 119 -14.68 48.09 28.59
C GLU A 119 -15.99 48.48 29.29
N LEU A 120 -17.07 47.73 29.05
CA LEU A 120 -18.39 47.96 29.65
C LEU A 120 -18.47 47.47 31.10
N LYS A 121 -17.72 46.42 31.45
CA LYS A 121 -17.63 45.83 32.80
C LYS A 121 -16.16 45.59 33.21
N PRO A 122 -15.42 46.64 33.59
CA PRO A 122 -14.03 46.51 34.00
C PRO A 122 -13.84 45.60 35.21
N GLY A 123 -12.79 44.77 35.20
CA GLY A 123 -12.46 43.85 36.30
C GLY A 123 -13.43 42.68 36.48
N ASN A 124 -14.26 42.38 35.48
CA ASN A 124 -15.16 41.23 35.54
C ASN A 124 -14.37 39.91 35.40
N PRO A 125 -14.34 39.04 36.43
CA PRO A 125 -13.49 37.84 36.43
C PRO A 125 -13.88 36.82 35.35
N ALA A 126 -15.17 36.76 34.97
CA ALA A 126 -15.63 35.86 33.91
C ALA A 126 -15.12 36.32 32.53
N GLY A 127 -15.15 37.62 32.26
CA GLY A 127 -14.61 38.20 31.02
C GLY A 127 -13.10 38.00 30.89
N GLU A 128 -12.34 38.23 31.95
CA GLU A 128 -10.88 38.03 31.96
C GLU A 128 -10.52 36.55 31.76
N LYS A 129 -11.27 35.64 32.41
CA LYS A 129 -11.09 34.20 32.23
C LYS A 129 -11.35 33.76 30.78
N GLU A 130 -12.46 34.21 30.18
CA GLU A 130 -12.78 33.86 28.79
C GLU A 130 -11.77 34.45 27.79
N LEU A 131 -11.29 35.68 28.02
CA LEU A 131 -10.23 36.29 27.21
C LEU A 131 -8.91 35.50 27.33
N SER A 132 -8.54 35.06 28.54
CA SER A 132 -7.37 34.20 28.75
C SER A 132 -7.53 32.85 28.02
N GLN A 133 -8.70 32.21 28.12
CA GLN A 133 -8.99 30.97 27.38
C GLN A 133 -8.94 31.17 25.86
N LEU A 134 -9.42 32.30 25.35
CA LEU A 134 -9.31 32.65 23.94
C LEU A 134 -7.85 32.70 23.49
N LEU A 135 -6.99 33.42 24.22
CA LEU A 135 -5.58 33.56 23.87
C LEU A 135 -4.86 32.20 23.91
N GLN A 136 -5.19 31.35 24.87
CA GLN A 136 -4.69 29.98 24.93
C GLN A 136 -5.15 29.14 23.72
N ALA A 137 -6.40 29.29 23.30
CA ALA A 137 -6.95 28.60 22.13
C ALA A 137 -6.25 29.03 20.83
N GLN A 138 -6.03 30.33 20.67
CA GLN A 138 -5.32 30.90 19.53
C GLN A 138 -3.87 30.42 19.50
N SER A 139 -3.15 30.55 20.61
CA SER A 139 -1.76 30.09 20.71
C SER A 139 -1.63 28.58 20.46
N ALA A 140 -2.57 27.77 20.92
CA ALA A 140 -2.58 26.33 20.65
C ALA A 140 -2.78 26.02 19.15
N LEU A 141 -3.68 26.73 18.46
CA LEU A 141 -3.90 26.53 17.02
C LEU A 141 -2.68 26.99 16.19
N GLU A 142 -2.10 28.14 16.52
CA GLU A 142 -0.87 28.64 15.89
C GLU A 142 0.31 27.67 16.11
N THR A 143 0.43 27.12 17.32
CA THR A 143 1.46 26.13 17.64
C THR A 143 1.24 24.83 16.87
N ALA A 144 0.01 24.38 16.72
CA ALA A 144 -0.32 23.22 15.89
C ALA A 144 0.06 23.44 14.42
N LEU A 145 -0.27 24.61 13.85
CA LEU A 145 0.10 24.97 12.47
C LEU A 145 1.61 25.01 12.30
N ARG A 146 2.36 25.59 13.24
CA ARG A 146 3.82 25.58 13.20
C ARG A 146 4.38 24.16 13.22
N HIS A 147 3.86 23.29 14.09
CA HIS A 147 4.31 21.89 14.15
C HIS A 147 3.95 21.14 12.86
N PHE A 148 2.78 21.41 12.29
CA PHE A 148 2.35 20.89 10.98
C PHE A 148 3.36 21.26 9.89
N ASP A 149 3.73 22.54 9.80
CA ASP A 149 4.68 23.04 8.79
C ASP A 149 6.09 22.48 8.98
N THR A 150 6.51 22.22 10.22
CA THR A 150 7.80 21.59 10.52
C THR A 150 7.82 20.07 10.35
N GLY A 151 6.66 19.44 10.07
CA GLY A 151 6.53 17.99 9.92
C GLY A 151 6.45 17.21 11.24
N ASP A 152 6.34 17.89 12.39
CA ASP A 152 6.16 17.26 13.70
C ASP A 152 4.68 16.90 13.91
N HIS A 153 4.24 15.86 13.19
CA HIS A 153 2.82 15.49 13.09
C HIS A 153 2.21 15.07 14.43
N THR A 154 2.99 14.46 15.33
CA THR A 154 2.50 14.00 16.64
C THR A 154 2.18 15.18 17.54
N LYS A 155 3.10 16.15 17.69
CA LYS A 155 2.83 17.37 18.46
C LYS A 155 1.72 18.21 17.82
N ALA A 156 1.69 18.30 16.51
CA ALA A 156 0.61 19.00 15.81
C ALA A 156 -0.77 18.41 16.16
N LEU A 157 -0.87 17.06 16.20
CA LEU A 157 -2.10 16.36 16.58
C LEU A 157 -2.51 16.64 18.03
N GLU A 158 -1.56 16.62 18.98
CA GLU A 158 -1.83 16.90 20.39
C GLU A 158 -2.42 18.30 20.61
N PHE A 159 -1.81 19.32 19.99
CA PHE A 159 -2.33 20.68 20.06
C PHE A 159 -3.70 20.82 19.37
N LEU A 160 -3.92 20.14 18.26
CA LEU A 160 -5.23 20.14 17.59
C LEU A 160 -6.31 19.46 18.42
N ASP A 161 -5.99 18.36 19.10
CA ASP A 161 -6.93 17.71 20.00
C ASP A 161 -7.29 18.61 21.17
N LYS A 162 -6.32 19.35 21.72
CA LYS A 162 -6.60 20.36 22.73
C LYS A 162 -7.52 21.47 22.19
N VAL A 163 -7.28 21.95 20.97
CA VAL A 163 -8.14 22.95 20.33
C VAL A 163 -9.55 22.41 20.12
N VAL A 164 -9.71 21.25 19.49
CA VAL A 164 -11.03 20.71 19.12
C VAL A 164 -11.82 20.20 20.34
N LEU A 165 -11.16 19.59 21.33
CA LEU A 165 -11.86 18.99 22.47
C LEU A 165 -12.14 19.99 23.60
N VAL A 166 -11.23 20.96 23.82
CA VAL A 166 -11.30 21.84 25.00
C VAL A 166 -11.75 23.25 24.62
N PHE A 167 -11.13 23.84 23.60
CA PHE A 167 -11.29 25.28 23.36
C PHE A 167 -12.38 25.60 22.33
N SER A 168 -12.35 24.93 21.19
CA SER A 168 -13.02 25.32 19.96
C SER A 168 -13.64 24.12 19.24
N PRO A 169 -14.67 23.48 19.83
CA PRO A 169 -15.27 22.25 19.29
C PRO A 169 -16.05 22.44 17.98
N ALA A 170 -16.36 23.69 17.61
CA ALA A 170 -17.01 24.02 16.34
C ALA A 170 -16.03 24.55 15.28
N CYS A 171 -14.72 24.49 15.54
CA CYS A 171 -13.71 24.95 14.59
C CYS A 171 -13.55 23.96 13.43
N SER A 172 -14.12 24.29 12.27
CA SER A 172 -14.00 23.48 11.04
C SER A 172 -12.57 23.41 10.54
N GLU A 173 -11.82 24.51 10.62
CA GLU A 173 -10.42 24.58 10.18
C GLU A 173 -9.53 23.59 10.93
N ALA A 174 -9.60 23.58 12.27
CA ALA A 174 -8.84 22.65 13.11
C ALA A 174 -9.25 21.19 12.86
N LYS A 175 -10.55 20.90 12.70
CA LYS A 175 -11.03 19.56 12.36
C LYS A 175 -10.49 19.08 11.01
N LEU A 176 -10.48 19.94 9.99
CA LEU A 176 -9.96 19.62 8.66
C LEU A 176 -8.43 19.47 8.69
N LEU A 177 -7.71 20.31 9.44
CA LEU A 177 -6.26 20.19 9.61
C LEU A 177 -5.88 18.87 10.30
N LYS A 178 -6.64 18.46 11.31
CA LYS A 178 -6.49 17.14 11.95
C LYS A 178 -6.63 16.01 10.92
N VAL A 179 -7.62 16.06 10.04
CA VAL A 179 -7.77 15.05 8.98
C VAL A 179 -6.59 15.06 8.01
N LYS A 180 -6.09 16.24 7.61
CA LYS A 180 -4.90 16.36 6.74
C LYS A 180 -3.67 15.70 7.38
N LEU A 181 -3.47 15.87 8.69
CA LEU A 181 -2.41 15.18 9.43
C LEU A 181 -2.58 13.67 9.42
N LEU A 182 -3.80 13.18 9.68
CA LEU A 182 -4.09 11.74 9.68
C LEU A 182 -3.78 11.10 8.32
N LEU A 183 -4.10 11.80 7.22
CA LEU A 183 -3.69 11.36 5.88
C LEU A 183 -2.17 11.32 5.72
N ALA A 184 -1.45 12.34 6.22
CA ALA A 184 0.01 12.41 6.14
C ALA A 184 0.69 11.31 6.98
N THR A 185 0.10 10.92 8.11
CA THR A 185 0.57 9.80 8.95
C THR A 185 0.02 8.43 8.49
N ARG A 186 -0.70 8.39 7.37
CA ARG A 186 -1.33 7.18 6.79
C ARG A 186 -2.38 6.50 7.68
N ASP A 187 -2.95 7.23 8.64
CA ASP A 187 -4.08 6.77 9.42
C ASP A 187 -5.40 7.07 8.68
N TYR A 188 -5.62 6.31 7.61
CA TYR A 188 -6.77 6.50 6.72
C TYR A 188 -8.10 6.17 7.39
N SER A 189 -8.12 5.22 8.34
CA SER A 189 -9.32 4.82 9.06
C SER A 189 -9.81 5.94 9.98
N ALA A 190 -8.90 6.58 10.74
CA ALA A 190 -9.24 7.75 11.54
C ALA A 190 -9.63 8.95 10.66
N ALA A 191 -8.96 9.16 9.52
CA ALA A 191 -9.34 10.21 8.57
C ALA A 191 -10.79 10.03 8.05
N ILE A 192 -11.18 8.80 7.72
CA ILE A 192 -12.56 8.46 7.33
C ILE A 192 -13.54 8.71 8.49
N LEU A 193 -13.19 8.34 9.72
CA LEU A 193 -14.04 8.58 10.87
C LEU A 193 -14.29 10.08 11.07
N HIS A 194 -13.23 10.88 11.13
CA HIS A 194 -13.30 12.31 11.40
C HIS A 194 -13.99 13.11 10.29
N THR A 195 -13.71 12.81 9.02
CA THR A 195 -14.48 13.40 7.91
C THR A 195 -15.95 13.02 7.96
N GLY A 196 -16.30 11.84 8.49
CA GLY A 196 -17.68 11.42 8.69
C GLY A 196 -18.42 12.29 9.69
N TYR A 197 -17.76 12.67 10.79
CA TYR A 197 -18.32 13.63 11.74
C TYR A 197 -18.52 15.01 11.11
N ILE A 198 -17.57 15.49 10.31
CA ILE A 198 -17.69 16.78 9.61
C ILE A 198 -18.87 16.74 8.64
N LEU A 199 -19.00 15.67 7.84
CA LEU A 199 -20.10 15.53 6.87
C LEU A 199 -21.48 15.31 7.51
N LYS A 200 -21.52 14.87 8.76
CA LYS A 200 -22.77 14.81 9.54
C LYS A 200 -23.21 16.21 10.01
N GLU A 201 -22.27 17.11 10.23
CA GLU A 201 -22.53 18.51 10.58
C GLU A 201 -22.83 19.35 9.33
N ASP A 202 -22.08 19.14 8.25
CA ASP A 202 -22.23 19.81 6.96
C ASP A 202 -22.01 18.80 5.82
N GLU A 203 -23.11 18.31 5.25
CA GLU A 203 -23.08 17.30 4.19
C GLU A 203 -22.40 17.78 2.91
N ASN A 204 -22.35 19.10 2.70
CA ASN A 204 -21.83 19.74 1.49
C ASN A 204 -20.40 20.28 1.66
N ASN A 205 -19.74 19.94 2.77
CA ASN A 205 -18.37 20.37 3.03
C ASN A 205 -17.39 19.81 1.98
N LEU A 206 -16.94 20.66 1.05
CA LEU A 206 -16.10 20.28 -0.08
C LEU A 206 -14.76 19.68 0.36
N ASP A 207 -14.12 20.28 1.36
CA ASP A 207 -12.84 19.80 1.90
C ASP A 207 -12.99 18.42 2.56
N ALA A 208 -14.06 18.20 3.34
CA ALA A 208 -14.30 16.91 3.96
C ALA A 208 -14.59 15.82 2.91
N LEU A 209 -15.34 16.13 1.85
CA LEU A 209 -15.55 15.21 0.72
C LEU A 209 -14.24 14.87 0.01
N LEU A 210 -13.41 15.86 -0.26
CA LEU A 210 -12.09 15.68 -0.88
C LEU A 210 -11.18 14.80 0.00
N LEU A 211 -11.02 15.14 1.28
CA LEU A 211 -10.13 14.43 2.20
C LEU A 211 -10.62 13.00 2.47
N ARG A 212 -11.94 12.80 2.59
CA ARG A 212 -12.53 11.46 2.73
C ARG A 212 -12.29 10.62 1.48
N GLY A 213 -12.49 11.21 0.30
CA GLY A 213 -12.18 10.56 -0.97
C GLY A 213 -10.70 10.17 -1.09
N ARG A 214 -9.77 11.02 -0.63
CA ARG A 214 -8.34 10.70 -0.56
C ARG A 214 -8.03 9.54 0.38
N ALA A 215 -8.69 9.47 1.53
CA ALA A 215 -8.51 8.35 2.46
C ALA A 215 -8.91 7.01 1.82
N TYR A 216 -10.11 6.94 1.21
CA TYR A 216 -10.53 5.74 0.48
C TYR A 216 -9.66 5.44 -0.73
N TYR A 217 -9.16 6.49 -1.42
CA TYR A 217 -8.25 6.33 -2.54
C TYR A 217 -6.99 5.56 -2.10
N TYR A 218 -6.34 5.96 -1.02
CA TYR A 218 -5.11 5.29 -0.52
C TYR A 218 -5.36 3.91 0.11
N LEU A 219 -6.60 3.62 0.52
CA LEU A 219 -7.02 2.26 0.90
C LEU A 219 -7.33 1.35 -0.30
N ALA A 220 -7.17 1.85 -1.53
CA ALA A 220 -7.56 1.18 -2.77
C ALA A 220 -9.09 0.93 -2.93
N ASP A 221 -9.92 1.56 -2.11
CA ASP A 221 -11.38 1.60 -2.26
C ASP A 221 -11.81 2.65 -3.31
N HIS A 222 -11.35 2.46 -4.55
CA HIS A 222 -11.47 3.45 -5.62
C HIS A 222 -12.91 3.81 -5.97
N ASP A 223 -13.85 2.86 -5.86
CA ASP A 223 -15.27 3.11 -6.11
C ASP A 223 -15.88 4.08 -5.10
N VAL A 224 -15.51 3.94 -3.82
CA VAL A 224 -15.97 4.84 -2.75
C VAL A 224 -15.31 6.20 -2.90
N ALA A 225 -14.00 6.23 -3.18
CA ALA A 225 -13.26 7.46 -3.43
C ALA A 225 -13.87 8.27 -4.58
N SER A 226 -14.14 7.62 -5.71
CA SER A 226 -14.75 8.21 -6.90
C SER A 226 -16.10 8.85 -6.59
N ARG A 227 -16.97 8.17 -5.82
CA ARG A 227 -18.28 8.71 -5.41
C ARG A 227 -18.16 9.98 -4.57
N HIS A 228 -17.20 10.04 -3.65
CA HIS A 228 -16.96 11.26 -2.84
C HIS A 228 -16.45 12.41 -3.70
N PHE A 229 -15.50 12.15 -4.61
CA PHE A 229 -15.01 13.18 -5.53
C PHE A 229 -16.11 13.69 -6.46
N GLN A 230 -16.93 12.80 -7.02
CA GLN A 230 -18.07 13.17 -7.85
C GLN A 230 -19.14 13.95 -7.09
N LYS A 231 -19.39 13.62 -5.81
CA LYS A 231 -20.29 14.44 -4.98
C LYS A 231 -19.75 15.85 -4.83
N GLY A 232 -18.47 16.01 -4.51
CA GLY A 232 -17.82 17.33 -4.42
C GLY A 232 -17.89 18.12 -5.73
N LEU A 233 -17.59 17.47 -6.86
CA LEU A 233 -17.64 18.11 -8.19
C LEU A 233 -19.06 18.45 -8.67
N ARG A 234 -20.11 17.82 -8.12
CA ARG A 234 -21.50 18.24 -8.37
C ARG A 234 -21.86 19.53 -7.63
N LEU A 235 -21.23 19.76 -6.47
CA LEU A 235 -21.44 20.96 -5.65
C LEU A 235 -20.62 22.13 -6.20
N ASP A 236 -19.35 21.87 -6.53
CA ASP A 236 -18.47 22.84 -7.18
C ASP A 236 -17.75 22.17 -8.37
N PRO A 237 -18.27 22.36 -9.60
CA PRO A 237 -17.66 21.82 -10.80
C PRO A 237 -16.27 22.37 -11.11
N GLU A 238 -15.87 23.52 -10.57
CA GLU A 238 -14.57 24.17 -10.84
C GLU A 238 -13.52 23.93 -9.75
N HIS A 239 -13.85 23.14 -8.73
CA HIS A 239 -12.94 22.86 -7.63
C HIS A 239 -11.67 22.13 -8.09
N VAL A 240 -10.54 22.83 -8.09
CA VAL A 240 -9.25 22.39 -8.64
C VAL A 240 -8.76 21.08 -8.03
N GLU A 241 -8.71 20.99 -6.70
CA GLU A 241 -8.16 19.81 -6.01
C GLU A 241 -9.03 18.55 -6.18
N LEU A 242 -10.36 18.70 -6.25
CA LEU A 242 -11.30 17.62 -6.51
C LEU A 242 -11.19 17.13 -7.95
N LYS A 243 -11.08 18.05 -8.94
CA LYS A 243 -10.81 17.67 -10.33
C LYS A 243 -9.52 16.86 -10.43
N LYS A 244 -8.44 17.36 -9.83
CA LYS A 244 -7.14 16.69 -9.83
C LYS A 244 -7.22 15.29 -9.22
N ALA A 245 -7.86 15.15 -8.06
CA ALA A 245 -8.03 13.85 -7.41
C ALA A 245 -8.87 12.88 -8.26
N TYR A 246 -10.01 13.34 -8.79
CA TYR A 246 -10.91 12.54 -9.61
C TYR A 246 -10.26 12.06 -10.91
N PHE A 247 -9.67 12.98 -11.68
CA PHE A 247 -9.02 12.64 -12.94
C PHE A 247 -7.72 11.87 -12.74
N GLY A 248 -6.99 12.13 -11.65
CA GLY A 248 -5.83 11.34 -11.23
C GLY A 248 -6.21 9.88 -11.02
N LEU A 249 -7.24 9.61 -10.20
CA LEU A 249 -7.76 8.26 -9.99
C LEU A 249 -8.24 7.62 -11.31
N LYS A 250 -9.00 8.34 -12.12
CA LYS A 250 -9.47 7.83 -13.42
C LYS A 250 -8.31 7.46 -14.35
N ASN A 251 -7.25 8.26 -14.37
CA ASN A 251 -6.06 7.99 -15.18
C ASN A 251 -5.31 6.76 -14.67
N LEU A 252 -5.14 6.63 -13.34
CA LEU A 252 -4.53 5.46 -12.71
C LEU A 252 -5.27 4.18 -13.11
N LEU A 253 -6.59 4.14 -12.91
CA LEU A 253 -7.43 2.98 -13.27
C LEU A 253 -7.37 2.65 -14.75
N LYS A 254 -7.39 3.67 -15.62
CA LYS A 254 -7.28 3.49 -17.07
C LYS A 254 -5.93 2.85 -17.43
N LYS A 255 -4.84 3.29 -16.82
CA LYS A 255 -3.49 2.77 -17.06
C LYS A 255 -3.33 1.34 -16.54
N THR A 256 -3.81 1.06 -15.33
CA THR A 256 -3.87 -0.30 -14.77
C THR A 256 -4.62 -1.26 -15.71
N LYS A 257 -5.84 -0.88 -16.12
CA LYS A 257 -6.63 -1.69 -17.06
C LYS A 257 -5.95 -1.88 -18.42
N SER A 258 -5.32 -0.82 -18.95
CA SER A 258 -4.55 -0.91 -20.21
C SER A 258 -3.40 -1.92 -20.11
N ALA A 259 -2.69 -1.94 -18.97
CA ALA A 259 -1.62 -2.90 -18.73
C ALA A 259 -2.17 -4.34 -18.75
N GLU A 260 -3.22 -4.62 -17.98
CA GLU A 260 -3.88 -5.92 -17.90
C GLU A 260 -4.44 -6.40 -19.24
N ASP A 261 -5.11 -5.51 -19.98
CA ASP A 261 -5.63 -5.81 -21.33
C ASP A 261 -4.50 -6.20 -22.30
N ASN A 262 -3.32 -5.56 -22.19
CA ASN A 262 -2.17 -5.90 -23.00
C ASN A 262 -1.54 -7.24 -22.58
N VAL A 263 -1.55 -7.59 -21.28
CA VAL A 263 -1.18 -8.94 -20.82
C VAL A 263 -2.08 -9.99 -21.46
N ASN A 264 -3.40 -9.78 -21.41
CA ASN A 264 -4.39 -10.70 -21.98
C ASN A 264 -4.26 -10.86 -23.49
N LYS A 265 -3.81 -9.81 -24.20
CA LYS A 265 -3.53 -9.83 -25.65
C LYS A 265 -2.15 -10.39 -25.99
N GLY A 266 -1.35 -10.82 -25.01
CA GLY A 266 0.02 -11.30 -25.21
C GLY A 266 1.04 -10.22 -25.56
N LYS A 267 0.66 -8.93 -25.50
CA LYS A 267 1.55 -7.78 -25.78
C LYS A 267 2.39 -7.45 -24.55
N LEU A 268 3.19 -8.41 -24.09
CA LEU A 268 3.88 -8.36 -22.81
C LEU A 268 4.83 -7.16 -22.66
N ARG A 269 5.57 -6.79 -23.72
CA ARG A 269 6.48 -5.62 -23.68
C ARG A 269 5.72 -4.30 -23.46
N VAL A 270 4.57 -4.14 -24.12
CA VAL A 270 3.71 -2.95 -23.96
C VAL A 270 3.08 -2.94 -22.57
N ALA A 271 2.69 -4.11 -22.05
CA ALA A 271 2.17 -4.22 -20.69
C ALA A 271 3.19 -3.75 -19.63
N VAL A 272 4.47 -4.08 -19.79
CA VAL A 272 5.55 -3.58 -18.91
C VAL A 272 5.61 -2.05 -18.91
N GLU A 273 5.54 -1.42 -20.08
CA GLU A 273 5.56 0.05 -20.19
C GLU A 273 4.33 0.68 -19.50
N GLU A 274 3.15 0.08 -19.67
CA GLU A 274 1.92 0.56 -19.04
C GLU A 274 1.91 0.36 -17.52
N TYR A 275 2.45 -0.75 -17.00
CA TYR A 275 2.63 -0.94 -15.56
C TYR A 275 3.57 0.11 -14.97
N ASN A 276 4.73 0.35 -15.60
CA ASN A 276 5.66 1.38 -15.15
C ASN A 276 5.04 2.79 -15.21
N ALA A 277 4.26 3.07 -16.26
CA ALA A 277 3.54 4.33 -16.38
C ALA A 277 2.48 4.49 -15.28
N ALA A 278 1.77 3.41 -14.90
CA ALA A 278 0.80 3.43 -13.80
C ALA A 278 1.49 3.68 -12.45
N LEU A 279 2.59 2.97 -12.16
CA LEU A 279 3.39 3.14 -10.94
C LEU A 279 3.94 4.56 -10.79
N ALA A 280 4.30 5.22 -11.90
CA ALA A 280 4.80 6.58 -11.91
C ALA A 280 3.72 7.64 -11.60
N LEU A 281 2.42 7.32 -11.66
CA LEU A 281 1.36 8.28 -11.39
C LEU A 281 1.27 8.63 -9.90
N ASP A 282 1.42 7.65 -9.03
CA ASP A 282 1.40 7.84 -7.57
C ASP A 282 2.25 6.77 -6.86
N PRO A 283 3.55 7.04 -6.63
CA PRO A 283 4.43 6.12 -5.92
C PRO A 283 4.01 5.84 -4.48
N ASN A 284 3.22 6.72 -3.85
CA ASN A 284 2.78 6.58 -2.47
C ASN A 284 1.50 5.75 -2.31
N HIS A 285 0.88 5.32 -3.41
CA HIS A 285 -0.31 4.48 -3.38
C HIS A 285 0.00 3.01 -3.11
N LEU A 286 0.50 2.72 -1.91
CA LEU A 286 1.03 1.40 -1.56
C LEU A 286 0.01 0.26 -1.76
N ALA A 287 -1.24 0.45 -1.30
CA ALA A 287 -2.27 -0.59 -1.38
C ALA A 287 -2.57 -1.00 -2.83
N HIS A 288 -2.55 -0.07 -3.78
CA HIS A 288 -2.72 -0.38 -5.21
C HIS A 288 -1.43 -0.84 -5.87
N ASN A 289 -0.31 -0.23 -5.50
CA ASN A 289 0.99 -0.49 -6.12
C ASN A 289 1.50 -1.91 -5.88
N VAL A 290 1.11 -2.58 -4.78
CA VAL A 290 1.35 -4.02 -4.57
C VAL A 290 0.91 -4.84 -5.78
N HIS A 291 -0.32 -4.61 -6.25
CA HIS A 291 -0.91 -5.35 -7.37
C HIS A 291 -0.23 -5.00 -8.69
N LEU A 292 0.18 -3.75 -8.88
CA LEU A 292 0.92 -3.31 -10.08
C LEU A 292 2.32 -3.93 -10.12
N HIS A 293 3.05 -3.94 -9.00
CA HIS A 293 4.36 -4.57 -8.90
C HIS A 293 4.28 -6.08 -9.10
N LEU A 294 3.28 -6.74 -8.53
CA LEU A 294 3.04 -8.17 -8.76
C LEU A 294 2.70 -8.46 -10.22
N GLY A 295 1.81 -7.68 -10.83
CA GLY A 295 1.47 -7.79 -12.25
C GLY A 295 2.69 -7.61 -13.16
N LEU A 296 3.49 -6.59 -12.90
CA LEU A 296 4.75 -6.33 -13.59
C LEU A 296 5.74 -7.49 -13.42
N CYS A 297 5.92 -8.00 -12.20
CA CYS A 297 6.78 -9.14 -11.93
C CYS A 297 6.37 -10.37 -12.76
N LYS A 298 5.08 -10.73 -12.76
CA LYS A 298 4.53 -11.84 -13.55
C LYS A 298 4.85 -11.69 -15.05
N VAL A 299 4.70 -10.49 -15.59
CA VAL A 299 4.99 -10.22 -17.01
C VAL A 299 6.48 -10.32 -17.31
N LEU A 300 7.34 -9.84 -16.41
CA LEU A 300 8.79 -9.90 -16.59
C LEU A 300 9.33 -11.34 -16.50
N VAL A 301 8.77 -12.17 -15.61
CA VAL A 301 9.04 -13.62 -15.56
C VAL A 301 8.70 -14.27 -16.90
N LYS A 302 7.48 -14.01 -17.44
CA LYS A 302 7.06 -14.53 -18.75
C LYS A 302 7.94 -14.08 -19.91
N LEU A 303 8.57 -12.91 -19.80
CA LEU A 303 9.52 -12.37 -20.78
C LEU A 303 10.95 -12.90 -20.61
N GLY A 304 11.23 -13.71 -19.58
CA GLY A 304 12.58 -14.19 -19.26
C GLY A 304 13.49 -13.11 -18.67
N ARG A 305 12.95 -11.95 -18.27
CA ARG A 305 13.70 -10.82 -17.68
C ARG A 305 13.88 -11.01 -16.18
N GLY A 306 14.62 -12.06 -15.80
CA GLY A 306 14.75 -12.50 -14.40
C GLY A 306 15.19 -11.39 -13.43
N LYS A 307 16.24 -10.63 -13.77
CA LYS A 307 16.74 -9.54 -12.90
C LYS A 307 15.69 -8.47 -12.60
N ASP A 308 15.00 -8.00 -13.64
CA ASP A 308 13.97 -6.96 -13.50
C ASP A 308 12.73 -7.50 -12.77
N ALA A 309 12.40 -8.77 -12.98
CA ALA A 309 11.32 -9.46 -12.28
C ALA A 309 11.61 -9.55 -10.78
N VAL A 310 12.82 -9.94 -10.38
CA VAL A 310 13.22 -9.98 -8.96
C VAL A 310 13.05 -8.61 -8.31
N THR A 311 13.50 -7.53 -8.95
CA THR A 311 13.29 -6.17 -8.44
C THR A 311 11.82 -5.85 -8.24
N SER A 312 10.98 -6.11 -9.25
CA SER A 312 9.54 -5.81 -9.18
C SER A 312 8.83 -6.63 -8.11
N CYS A 313 9.17 -7.91 -7.96
CA CYS A 313 8.63 -8.75 -6.90
C CYS A 313 9.10 -8.32 -5.50
N ASN A 314 10.33 -7.84 -5.34
CA ASN A 314 10.81 -7.27 -4.09
C ASN A 314 9.99 -6.03 -3.69
N GLU A 315 9.67 -5.13 -4.64
CA GLU A 315 8.82 -3.98 -4.34
C GLU A 315 7.42 -4.40 -3.85
N ALA A 316 6.83 -5.44 -4.43
CA ALA A 316 5.56 -5.98 -3.94
C ALA A 316 5.69 -6.55 -2.51
N LEU A 317 6.73 -7.35 -2.26
CA LEU A 317 6.98 -7.99 -0.96
C LEU A 317 7.43 -7.00 0.13
N ASN A 318 8.03 -5.87 -0.24
CA ASN A 318 8.34 -4.79 0.69
C ASN A 318 7.08 -4.13 1.25
N ILE A 319 5.97 -4.17 0.51
CA ILE A 319 4.68 -3.64 0.94
C ILE A 319 3.87 -4.73 1.65
N ASP A 320 3.82 -5.94 1.08
CA ASP A 320 3.15 -7.11 1.66
C ASP A 320 4.07 -8.34 1.62
N GLY A 321 4.75 -8.59 2.75
CA GLY A 321 5.77 -9.65 2.87
C GLY A 321 5.21 -11.07 2.81
N ASP A 322 3.91 -11.24 3.06
CA ASP A 322 3.25 -12.54 3.09
C ASP A 322 2.53 -12.87 1.77
N LEU A 323 2.72 -12.03 0.74
CA LEU A 323 2.08 -12.18 -0.55
C LEU A 323 2.60 -13.43 -1.28
N ILE A 324 1.87 -14.54 -1.11
CA ILE A 324 2.21 -15.88 -1.63
C ILE A 324 2.52 -15.83 -3.13
N GLU A 325 1.67 -15.16 -3.92
CA GLU A 325 1.89 -15.06 -5.37
C GLU A 325 3.19 -14.32 -5.73
N ALA A 326 3.59 -13.31 -4.95
CA ALA A 326 4.85 -12.60 -5.17
C ALA A 326 6.06 -13.46 -4.79
N LEU A 327 5.98 -14.27 -3.72
CA LEU A 327 7.02 -15.25 -3.38
C LEU A 327 7.20 -16.27 -4.49
N VAL A 328 6.11 -16.84 -5.01
CA VAL A 328 6.16 -17.80 -6.13
C VAL A 328 6.83 -17.18 -7.34
N GLN A 329 6.40 -15.98 -7.74
CA GLN A 329 6.94 -15.30 -8.93
C GLN A 329 8.40 -14.86 -8.74
N ARG A 330 8.80 -14.46 -7.52
CA ARG A 330 10.20 -14.15 -7.21
C ARG A 330 11.06 -15.41 -7.27
N GLY A 331 10.56 -16.54 -6.77
CA GLY A 331 11.21 -17.84 -6.91
C GLY A 331 11.43 -18.24 -8.37
N GLU A 332 10.41 -18.09 -9.22
CA GLU A 332 10.54 -18.31 -10.67
C GLU A 332 11.53 -17.34 -11.32
N ALA A 333 11.52 -16.07 -10.94
CA ALA A 333 12.48 -15.07 -11.41
C ALA A 333 13.92 -15.42 -11.01
N LYS A 334 14.14 -15.92 -9.79
CA LYS A 334 15.44 -16.35 -9.28
C LYS A 334 15.97 -17.59 -9.99
N LEU A 335 15.10 -18.53 -10.40
CA LEU A 335 15.49 -19.64 -11.27
C LEU A 335 16.03 -19.14 -12.62
N LEU A 336 15.46 -18.08 -13.18
CA LEU A 336 15.96 -17.46 -14.42
C LEU A 336 17.33 -16.77 -14.24
N THR A 337 17.65 -16.33 -13.03
CA THR A 337 18.95 -15.71 -12.70
C THR A 337 19.95 -16.68 -12.08
N GLU A 338 19.64 -17.98 -12.06
CA GLU A 338 20.46 -19.04 -11.46
C GLU A 338 20.72 -18.88 -9.95
N ASP A 339 19.86 -18.13 -9.24
CA ASP A 339 19.84 -18.06 -7.78
C ASP A 339 19.01 -19.22 -7.22
N TRP A 340 19.58 -20.41 -7.26
CA TRP A 340 18.89 -21.66 -6.93
C TRP A 340 18.49 -21.73 -5.46
N GLU A 341 19.40 -21.34 -4.57
CA GLU A 341 19.14 -21.29 -3.13
C GLU A 341 18.00 -20.34 -2.80
N GLY A 342 18.06 -19.10 -3.32
CA GLY A 342 17.02 -18.11 -3.07
C GLY A 342 15.68 -18.49 -3.69
N ALA A 343 15.66 -19.22 -4.80
CA ALA A 343 14.44 -19.72 -5.42
C ALA A 343 13.76 -20.80 -4.56
N VAL A 344 14.53 -21.75 -4.02
CA VAL A 344 14.02 -22.79 -3.12
C VAL A 344 13.47 -22.17 -1.84
N GLU A 345 14.16 -21.18 -1.27
CA GLU A 345 13.71 -20.47 -0.07
C GLU A 345 12.32 -19.82 -0.26
N ASP A 346 12.15 -19.02 -1.32
CA ASP A 346 10.88 -18.36 -1.61
C ASP A 346 9.74 -19.36 -1.86
N LEU A 347 10.00 -20.39 -2.66
CA LEU A 347 8.98 -21.39 -3.02
C LEU A 347 8.63 -22.31 -1.84
N LYS A 348 9.58 -22.58 -0.95
CA LYS A 348 9.32 -23.34 0.28
C LYS A 348 8.45 -22.53 1.24
N SER A 349 8.73 -21.25 1.42
CA SER A 349 7.88 -20.34 2.21
C SER A 349 6.47 -20.28 1.64
N ALA A 350 6.33 -20.12 0.32
CA ALA A 350 5.02 -20.15 -0.35
C ALA A 350 4.28 -21.50 -0.15
N ALA A 351 4.98 -22.63 -0.27
CA ALA A 351 4.41 -23.97 -0.09
C ALA A 351 3.97 -24.24 1.36
N GLN A 352 4.66 -23.67 2.35
CA GLN A 352 4.25 -23.75 3.75
C GLN A 352 2.95 -22.99 4.01
N SER A 353 2.79 -21.81 3.41
CA SER A 353 1.58 -20.99 3.53
C SER A 353 0.40 -21.54 2.72
N SER A 354 0.65 -22.27 1.63
CA SER A 354 -0.38 -22.93 0.82
C SER A 354 -0.06 -24.40 0.55
N PRO A 355 -0.16 -25.28 1.57
CA PRO A 355 0.27 -26.66 1.44
C PRO A 355 -0.47 -27.44 0.37
N GLN A 356 -1.72 -27.10 0.03
CA GLN A 356 -2.53 -27.86 -0.93
C GLN A 356 -2.34 -27.39 -2.38
N ASP A 357 -1.57 -26.32 -2.63
CA ASP A 357 -1.35 -25.84 -4.00
C ASP A 357 -0.30 -26.71 -4.71
N MET A 358 -0.80 -27.52 -5.65
CA MET A 358 0.04 -28.42 -6.44
C MET A 358 1.00 -27.67 -7.37
N ASN A 359 0.64 -26.48 -7.85
CA ASN A 359 1.50 -25.70 -8.74
C ASN A 359 2.74 -25.19 -7.99
N ILE A 360 2.55 -24.74 -6.74
CA ILE A 360 3.65 -24.28 -5.88
C ILE A 360 4.57 -25.46 -5.53
N ARG A 361 4.00 -26.64 -5.21
CA ARG A 361 4.79 -27.85 -4.97
C ARG A 361 5.60 -28.28 -6.19
N GLU A 362 5.00 -28.23 -7.38
CA GLU A 362 5.71 -28.54 -8.63
C GLU A 362 6.85 -27.54 -8.89
N ALA A 363 6.60 -26.24 -8.69
CA ALA A 363 7.62 -25.21 -8.81
C ALA A 363 8.77 -25.42 -7.80
N LEU A 364 8.44 -25.74 -6.54
CA LEU A 364 9.43 -26.06 -5.51
C LEU A 364 10.26 -27.29 -5.89
N MET A 365 9.63 -28.37 -6.35
CA MET A 365 10.34 -29.57 -6.78
C MET A 365 11.31 -29.28 -7.94
N ARG A 366 10.88 -28.45 -8.91
CA ARG A 366 11.77 -28.00 -10.00
C ARG A 366 12.96 -27.20 -9.46
N ALA A 367 12.73 -26.30 -8.52
CA ALA A 367 13.78 -25.50 -7.90
C ALA A 367 14.77 -26.35 -7.08
N GLU A 368 14.27 -27.29 -6.28
CA GLU A 368 15.10 -28.22 -5.50
C GLU A 368 15.94 -29.11 -6.41
N LYS A 369 15.35 -29.61 -7.51
CA LYS A 369 16.10 -30.36 -8.52
C LYS A 369 17.20 -29.51 -9.15
N ALA A 370 16.91 -28.26 -9.52
CA ALA A 370 17.90 -27.34 -10.09
C ALA A 370 19.05 -27.05 -9.10
N LEU A 371 18.72 -26.79 -7.83
CA LEU A 371 19.69 -26.60 -6.75
C LEU A 371 20.56 -27.84 -6.51
N LYS A 372 19.96 -29.03 -6.55
CA LYS A 372 20.70 -30.28 -6.44
C LYS A 372 21.66 -30.47 -7.61
N MET A 373 21.20 -30.18 -8.82
CA MET A 373 22.04 -30.27 -10.02
C MET A 373 23.18 -29.26 -10.02
N SER A 374 22.98 -28.04 -9.50
CA SER A 374 24.04 -27.01 -9.43
C SER A 374 25.13 -27.35 -8.41
N LYS A 375 24.79 -28.07 -7.33
CA LYS A 375 25.73 -28.58 -6.32
C LYS A 375 26.45 -29.87 -6.74
N ARG A 376 25.97 -30.54 -7.79
CA ARG A 376 26.54 -31.81 -8.26
C ARG A 376 27.93 -31.58 -8.86
N LYS A 377 28.88 -32.46 -8.53
CA LYS A 377 30.21 -32.46 -9.15
C LYS A 377 30.08 -32.70 -10.67
N ASP A 378 30.71 -31.83 -11.45
CA ASP A 378 30.80 -32.00 -12.90
C ASP A 378 31.92 -32.99 -13.25
N TRP A 379 31.56 -34.26 -13.42
CA TRP A 379 32.49 -35.33 -13.76
C TRP A 379 33.23 -35.11 -15.09
N TYR A 380 32.60 -34.44 -16.06
CA TYR A 380 33.24 -34.13 -17.33
C TYR A 380 34.35 -33.12 -17.15
N LYS A 381 34.11 -32.09 -16.32
CA LYS A 381 35.13 -31.09 -15.96
C LYS A 381 36.28 -31.71 -15.17
N ILE A 382 36.00 -32.67 -14.28
CA ILE A 382 37.04 -33.40 -13.52
C ILE A 382 37.95 -34.22 -14.44
N LEU A 383 37.38 -34.89 -15.46
CA LEU A 383 38.16 -35.63 -16.45
C LEU A 383 38.75 -34.74 -17.56
N GLY A 384 38.36 -33.47 -17.64
CA GLY A 384 38.81 -32.53 -18.67
C GLY A 384 38.32 -32.89 -20.08
N VAL A 385 37.13 -33.48 -20.20
CA VAL A 385 36.53 -33.93 -21.47
C VAL A 385 35.21 -33.21 -21.76
N SER A 386 34.83 -33.15 -23.04
CA SER A 386 33.52 -32.61 -23.44
C SER A 386 32.38 -33.52 -22.97
N LYS A 387 31.19 -32.95 -22.72
CA LYS A 387 29.94 -33.72 -22.50
C LYS A 387 29.60 -34.65 -23.67
N THR A 388 30.09 -34.35 -24.86
CA THR A 388 29.93 -35.17 -26.08
C THR A 388 31.07 -36.17 -26.31
N ALA A 389 32.02 -36.30 -25.38
CA ALA A 389 33.17 -37.19 -25.55
C ALA A 389 32.73 -38.65 -25.68
N SER A 390 33.44 -39.41 -26.53
CA SER A 390 33.26 -40.85 -26.66
C SER A 390 33.78 -41.61 -25.44
N VAL A 391 33.28 -42.83 -25.22
CA VAL A 391 33.75 -43.72 -24.13
C VAL A 391 35.27 -43.96 -24.22
N ALA A 392 35.82 -44.02 -25.44
CA ALA A 392 37.25 -44.17 -25.65
C ALA A 392 38.05 -42.93 -25.18
N GLU A 393 37.54 -41.72 -25.42
CA GLU A 393 38.16 -40.47 -24.96
C GLU A 393 38.09 -40.35 -23.44
N ILE A 394 36.95 -40.67 -22.83
CA ILE A 394 36.76 -40.72 -21.38
C ILE A 394 37.76 -41.69 -20.74
N LYS A 395 37.92 -42.90 -21.31
CA LYS A 395 38.89 -43.90 -20.84
C LYS A 395 40.34 -43.45 -20.98
N ARG A 396 40.68 -42.74 -22.07
CA ARG A 396 42.03 -42.18 -22.27
C ARG A 396 42.32 -41.07 -21.26
N ALA A 397 41.38 -40.16 -21.04
CA ALA A 397 41.50 -39.08 -20.07
C ALA A 397 41.66 -39.61 -18.64
N TYR A 398 40.86 -40.60 -18.26
CA TYR A 398 40.98 -41.31 -16.98
C TYR A 398 42.39 -41.90 -16.80
N LYS A 399 42.88 -42.69 -17.76
CA LYS A 399 44.22 -43.31 -17.66
C LYS A 399 45.33 -42.28 -17.48
N LYS A 400 45.25 -41.16 -18.21
CA LYS A 400 46.24 -40.07 -18.13
C LYS A 400 46.21 -39.42 -16.75
N LEU A 401 45.04 -39.05 -16.26
CA LEU A 401 44.87 -38.36 -14.97
C LEU A 401 45.16 -39.28 -13.78
N ALA A 402 44.76 -40.54 -13.85
CA ALA A 402 45.06 -41.54 -12.82
C ALA A 402 46.57 -41.78 -12.66
N LEU A 403 47.33 -41.81 -13.77
CA LEU A 403 48.79 -41.92 -13.73
C LEU A 403 49.43 -40.64 -13.17
N GLN A 404 48.89 -39.47 -13.52
CA GLN A 404 49.39 -38.17 -13.07
C GLN A 404 49.21 -37.97 -11.56
N TRP A 405 48.02 -38.32 -11.04
CA TRP A 405 47.63 -38.10 -9.64
C TRP A 405 47.77 -39.35 -8.76
N HIS A 406 48.51 -40.37 -9.20
CA HIS A 406 48.74 -41.55 -8.38
C HIS A 406 49.53 -41.17 -7.11
N PRO A 407 49.12 -41.61 -5.89
CA PRO A 407 49.78 -41.22 -4.64
C PRO A 407 51.27 -41.56 -4.60
N ASP A 408 51.68 -42.69 -5.18
CA ASP A 408 53.09 -43.11 -5.23
C ASP A 408 53.99 -42.16 -6.04
N LYS A 409 53.41 -41.39 -6.98
CA LYS A 409 54.15 -40.39 -7.76
C LYS A 409 54.10 -38.99 -7.13
N ASN A 410 53.26 -38.81 -6.12
CA ASN A 410 52.91 -37.53 -5.51
C ASN A 410 53.08 -37.63 -3.98
N VAL A 411 54.23 -38.13 -3.55
CA VAL A 411 54.51 -38.43 -2.13
C VAL A 411 54.51 -37.16 -1.26
N GLU A 412 54.97 -36.03 -1.81
CA GLU A 412 55.04 -34.74 -1.11
C GLU A 412 53.67 -34.06 -0.95
N ASN A 413 52.72 -34.34 -1.84
CA ASN A 413 51.35 -33.79 -1.84
C ASN A 413 50.29 -34.92 -1.81
N ARG A 414 50.58 -35.96 -1.02
CA ARG A 414 49.83 -37.22 -1.03
C ARG A 414 48.33 -37.05 -0.78
N GLU A 415 47.94 -36.22 0.19
CA GLU A 415 46.53 -36.01 0.52
C GLU A 415 45.74 -35.37 -0.64
N GLU A 416 46.34 -34.39 -1.32
CA GLU A 416 45.73 -33.75 -2.49
C GLU A 416 45.64 -34.74 -3.66
N ALA A 417 46.70 -35.51 -3.89
CA ALA A 417 46.72 -36.54 -4.93
C ALA A 417 45.67 -37.63 -4.69
N GLU A 418 45.51 -38.10 -3.45
CA GLU A 418 44.47 -39.05 -3.07
C GLU A 418 43.05 -38.47 -3.26
N ALA A 419 42.83 -37.20 -2.91
CA ALA A 419 41.55 -36.53 -3.17
C ALA A 419 41.24 -36.42 -4.67
N LYS A 420 42.20 -35.97 -5.49
CA LYS A 420 42.05 -35.87 -6.95
C LYS A 420 41.84 -37.24 -7.58
N PHE A 421 42.61 -38.23 -7.17
CA PHE A 421 42.51 -39.60 -7.67
C PHE A 421 41.13 -40.21 -7.38
N ARG A 422 40.59 -39.99 -6.16
CA ARG A 422 39.21 -40.38 -5.82
C ARG A 422 38.17 -39.74 -6.74
N ASP A 423 38.27 -38.43 -6.96
CA ASP A 423 37.34 -37.72 -7.87
C ASP A 423 37.46 -38.21 -9.32
N ILE A 424 38.67 -38.47 -9.80
CA ILE A 424 38.94 -39.01 -11.16
C ILE A 424 38.36 -40.42 -11.31
N ALA A 425 38.52 -41.27 -10.30
CA ALA A 425 37.98 -42.63 -10.30
C ALA A 425 36.45 -42.62 -10.27
N ALA A 426 35.83 -41.81 -9.40
CA ALA A 426 34.38 -41.65 -9.33
C ALA A 426 33.82 -41.11 -10.65
N ALA A 427 34.50 -40.13 -11.27
CA ALA A 427 34.10 -39.61 -12.57
C ALA A 427 34.12 -40.68 -13.66
N TYR A 428 35.15 -41.55 -13.69
CA TYR A 428 35.24 -42.63 -14.66
C TYR A 428 34.21 -43.75 -14.41
N GLU A 429 33.89 -44.05 -13.15
CA GLU A 429 32.85 -45.03 -12.81
C GLU A 429 31.48 -44.63 -13.36
N VAL A 430 31.17 -43.33 -13.29
CA VAL A 430 29.91 -42.76 -13.79
C VAL A 430 29.94 -42.60 -15.30
N LEU A 431 30.97 -41.95 -15.86
CA LEU A 431 31.02 -41.58 -17.27
C LEU A 431 31.50 -42.71 -18.20
N GLY A 432 32.24 -43.68 -17.67
CA GLY A 432 32.77 -44.82 -18.44
C GLY A 432 31.73 -45.90 -18.73
N ASN A 433 30.59 -45.89 -18.03
CA ASN A 433 29.46 -46.78 -18.27
C ASN A 433 28.33 -45.98 -18.96
N GLU A 434 27.89 -46.43 -20.13
CA GLU A 434 26.89 -45.71 -20.95
C GLU A 434 25.56 -45.51 -20.24
N GLU A 435 25.12 -46.49 -19.44
CA GLU A 435 23.87 -46.42 -18.69
C GLU A 435 23.98 -45.44 -17.52
N LYS A 436 25.06 -45.52 -16.73
CA LYS A 436 25.32 -44.57 -15.63
C LYS A 436 25.51 -43.15 -16.16
N ARG A 437 26.19 -42.98 -17.29
CA ARG A 437 26.37 -41.69 -17.98
C ARG A 437 25.03 -41.12 -18.44
N THR A 438 24.19 -41.93 -19.08
CA THR A 438 22.86 -41.49 -19.52
C THR A 438 22.02 -41.01 -18.33
N ARG A 439 22.03 -41.75 -17.22
CA ARG A 439 21.33 -41.34 -15.98
C ARG A 439 21.94 -40.06 -15.37
N PHE A 440 23.27 -39.93 -15.36
CA PHE A 440 23.97 -38.72 -14.96
C PHE A 440 23.50 -37.50 -15.75
N ASP A 441 23.46 -37.64 -17.07
CA ASP A 441 23.09 -36.58 -18.01
C ASP A 441 21.60 -36.21 -17.90
N ARG A 442 20.72 -37.17 -17.55
CA ARG A 442 19.31 -36.91 -17.24
C ARG A 442 19.08 -36.26 -15.87
N GLY A 443 20.13 -36.05 -15.08
CA GLY A 443 20.03 -35.49 -13.74
C GLY A 443 19.39 -36.45 -12.73
N GLU A 444 19.44 -37.76 -12.99
CA GLU A 444 19.02 -38.79 -12.03
C GLU A 444 20.10 -39.00 -10.97
N ASP A 445 19.64 -39.36 -9.76
CA ASP A 445 20.52 -39.78 -8.68
C ASP A 445 21.12 -41.13 -9.01
N ILE A 446 22.45 -41.12 -9.16
CA ILE A 446 23.24 -42.34 -9.37
C ILE A 446 23.60 -42.97 -8.03
N GLU A 447 23.50 -42.21 -6.94
CA GLU A 447 23.73 -42.67 -5.57
C GLU A 447 22.64 -43.64 -5.08
N ASP A 448 21.43 -43.57 -5.64
CA ASP A 448 20.26 -44.32 -5.15
C ASP A 448 20.09 -45.72 -5.77
N MET A 449 21.02 -46.15 -6.63
CA MET A 449 21.04 -47.52 -7.20
C MET A 449 22.35 -48.25 -6.90
N GLY A 450 22.65 -48.41 -5.60
CA GLY A 450 23.79 -49.22 -5.16
C GLY A 450 24.07 -49.32 -3.65
N MET A 451 23.25 -48.72 -2.78
CA MET A 451 23.43 -48.75 -1.32
C MET A 451 22.22 -49.35 -0.58
N GLY A 452 21.59 -50.37 -1.18
CA GLY A 452 20.78 -51.34 -0.45
C GLY A 452 21.67 -52.42 0.17
N GLY A 453 22.42 -52.06 1.22
CA GLY A 453 23.23 -53.01 1.99
C GLY A 453 24.71 -52.62 2.12
N GLY A 454 25.10 -52.13 3.30
CA GLY A 454 26.48 -52.03 3.73
C GLY A 454 27.14 -50.69 3.41
N GLY A 455 27.26 -49.84 4.44
CA GLY A 455 28.12 -48.66 4.40
C GLY A 455 29.56 -49.05 4.08
N GLY A 456 29.98 -48.78 2.85
CA GLY A 456 31.34 -48.95 2.37
C GLY A 456 31.56 -48.00 1.21
N GLY A 457 32.05 -46.79 1.50
CA GLY A 457 32.50 -45.88 0.46
C GLY A 457 33.57 -46.56 -0.40
N PHE A 458 33.52 -46.36 -1.73
CA PHE A 458 34.56 -46.81 -2.64
C PHE A 458 35.90 -46.26 -2.16
N ASN A 459 36.71 -47.14 -1.57
CA ASN A 459 38.03 -46.84 -1.07
C ASN A 459 39.00 -47.43 -2.11
N PRO A 460 39.47 -46.63 -3.10
CA PRO A 460 40.44 -47.12 -4.10
C PRO A 460 41.78 -47.55 -3.48
N PHE A 461 41.96 -47.32 -2.18
CA PHE A 461 43.12 -47.70 -1.37
C PHE A 461 42.75 -48.63 -0.19
N GLY A 462 41.48 -49.03 -0.05
CA GLY A 462 41.02 -49.95 0.98
C GLY A 462 41.08 -51.39 0.48
N GLY A 463 41.86 -52.22 1.18
CA GLY A 463 42.02 -53.64 0.85
C GLY A 463 40.71 -54.41 0.99
N GLY A 464 39.96 -54.53 -0.11
CA GLY A 464 38.74 -55.33 -0.16
C GLY A 464 37.89 -55.06 -1.40
N GLY A 465 38.35 -55.45 -2.59
CA GLY A 465 37.52 -55.50 -3.80
C GLY A 465 38.18 -54.91 -5.05
N GLN A 466 38.57 -55.79 -5.98
CA GLN A 466 39.21 -55.53 -7.29
C GLN A 466 40.60 -54.87 -7.24
N GLN A 467 41.63 -55.71 -7.19
CA GLN A 467 42.97 -55.34 -7.66
C GLN A 467 42.87 -54.90 -9.13
N PHE A 468 42.98 -53.59 -9.40
CA PHE A 468 43.30 -53.11 -10.74
C PHE A 468 44.77 -53.44 -11.01
N THR A 469 45.03 -54.66 -11.49
CA THR A 469 46.29 -55.01 -12.13
C THR A 469 46.41 -54.22 -13.43
N PHE A 470 47.34 -53.26 -13.46
CA PHE A 470 47.76 -52.62 -14.69
C PHE A 470 48.59 -53.63 -15.49
N THR A 471 47.94 -54.45 -16.32
CA THR A 471 48.63 -55.22 -17.35
C THR A 471 49.01 -54.25 -18.47
N PHE A 472 50.26 -53.81 -18.45
CA PHE A 472 50.85 -53.04 -19.54
C PHE A 472 51.21 -54.03 -20.66
N ASP A 473 50.37 -54.10 -21.69
CA ASP A 473 50.63 -54.91 -22.87
C ASP A 473 51.59 -54.13 -23.79
N GLY A 474 52.89 -54.32 -23.58
CA GLY A 474 53.96 -53.63 -24.31
C GLY A 474 55.32 -53.87 -23.67
N GLY A 475 56.01 -54.92 -24.11
CA GLY A 475 57.21 -55.45 -23.47
C GLY A 475 58.47 -54.57 -23.50
N PHE A 476 59.34 -54.84 -22.54
CA PHE A 476 60.78 -54.57 -22.65
C PHE A 476 61.56 -55.66 -21.88
N PRO A 477 62.58 -56.30 -22.49
CA PRO A 477 63.33 -57.39 -21.88
C PRO A 477 64.55 -56.85 -21.11
N GLY A 478 64.74 -57.26 -19.85
CA GLY A 478 66.01 -57.02 -19.16
C GLY A 478 66.01 -57.15 -17.65
N GLY A 479 66.41 -58.33 -17.15
CA GLY A 479 67.51 -58.43 -16.17
C GLY A 479 67.20 -58.38 -14.67
N GLY A 480 67.42 -59.54 -14.01
CA GLY A 480 67.81 -59.68 -12.59
C GLY A 480 66.63 -59.72 -11.62
N GLY A 481 66.38 -60.77 -10.82
CA GLY A 481 67.31 -61.66 -10.11
C GLY A 481 67.26 -61.33 -8.61
N PHE A 482 67.19 -62.38 -7.77
CA PHE A 482 66.95 -62.44 -6.30
C PHE A 482 65.47 -62.62 -5.89
N GLY A 483 65.03 -63.65 -5.18
CA GLY A 483 65.73 -64.75 -4.50
C GLY A 483 65.36 -64.80 -3.01
N GLY A 484 64.54 -65.78 -2.62
CA GLY A 484 64.71 -66.51 -1.35
C GLY A 484 63.76 -66.22 -0.18
N GLY A 485 63.25 -67.32 0.40
CA GLY A 485 62.72 -67.44 1.78
C GLY A 485 61.20 -67.39 1.87
N GLY A 486 60.43 -68.43 2.20
CA GLY A 486 60.71 -69.63 2.99
C GLY A 486 60.26 -69.44 4.44
N PHE A 487 59.01 -69.75 4.79
CA PHE A 487 58.61 -70.82 5.73
C PHE A 487 57.09 -70.80 6.03
N PRO A 488 56.48 -71.97 6.31
CA PRO A 488 55.05 -72.14 6.57
C PRO A 488 54.73 -72.39 8.05
N GLY A 489 53.48 -72.13 8.44
CA GLY A 489 52.90 -72.52 9.73
C GLY A 489 51.68 -71.66 10.00
N GLY A 490 50.52 -72.14 10.45
CA GLY A 490 50.19 -73.41 11.09
C GLY A 490 49.05 -73.11 12.06
N GLY A 491 48.08 -74.02 12.18
CA GLY A 491 46.97 -73.97 13.13
C GLY A 491 45.76 -73.19 12.61
N GLY A 492 44.53 -73.69 12.61
CA GLY A 492 43.94 -74.74 13.42
C GLY A 492 42.57 -74.22 13.88
N PHE A 493 41.51 -74.75 13.25
CA PHE A 493 40.14 -75.06 13.74
C PHE A 493 39.64 -74.46 15.09
N PRO A 494 38.32 -74.50 15.37
CA PRO A 494 37.13 -74.18 14.57
C PRO A 494 36.03 -73.49 15.41
N GLY A 495 34.86 -73.23 14.83
CA GLY A 495 33.62 -73.34 15.61
C GLY A 495 32.56 -72.28 15.35
N GLY A 496 31.49 -72.70 14.68
CA GLY A 496 30.25 -72.98 15.43
C GLY A 496 29.13 -71.95 15.33
N GLY A 497 28.04 -72.38 14.67
CA GLY A 497 26.66 -71.95 14.91
C GLY A 497 26.22 -70.76 14.02
N GLY A 498 25.13 -70.81 13.26
CA GLY A 498 23.98 -71.71 13.29
C GLY A 498 22.70 -70.88 13.16
N PHE A 499 22.00 -71.08 12.05
CA PHE A 499 20.56 -70.90 11.81
C PHE A 499 19.89 -69.51 11.84
N GLU A 500 19.55 -69.03 10.64
CA GLU A 500 18.20 -69.01 10.03
C GLU A 500 17.00 -68.58 10.89
N PHE A 501 16.20 -67.63 10.37
CA PHE A 501 14.74 -67.80 10.24
C PHE A 501 14.18 -66.98 9.06
N HIS A 502 13.42 -67.67 8.21
CA HIS A 502 12.36 -67.12 7.37
C HIS A 502 11.12 -66.83 8.24
N PHE A 503 10.47 -65.68 8.05
CA PHE A 503 9.18 -65.53 7.37
C PHE A 503 8.92 -64.05 7.07
#